data_AF-A0A971Y6U3-F1
#
_entry.id   AF-A0A971Y6U3-F1
#
_cell.length_a   1.000
_cell.length_b   1.000
_cell.length_c   1.000
_cell.angle_alpha   90.00
_cell.angle_beta   90.00
_cell.angle_gamma   90.00
#
_symmetry.space_group_name_H-M   'P 1'
#
loop_
_entity.id
_entity.type
_entity.pdbx_description
1 polymer ?
#
loop_
_entity_poly.entity_id
_entity_poly.type
_entity_poly.pdbx_seq_one_letter_code
_entity_poly.pdbx_strand_id
1 'polypeptide(L)'
;MKINRAFETENIRPEDLVAYKENIPYDLEVLIHVTEKGLGMLGHVDIYFDGKIMTYGSYDEKTYRLKGLISDGVFIESPNKDDYIKFSQGHMGKTLFGFGLKLNEEQKDRVRSEIADIHKDLYRWKPQSELDSQISLVPGKPREDYASILYNNIQGKFYKFKRGPFKTYFGLNTNCVLLADKIVGQSGIDIVKIQGIITPGAYFEYFNREFSIKNSIVMSRTIYYKQSK
;
A
#
# COMPACT_ATOMS: atom_id res chain seq x y z
N MET A 1 -2.02 20.24 -16.21
CA MET A 1 -2.57 20.23 -14.84
C MET A 1 -3.78 19.33 -14.80
N LYS A 2 -3.64 18.10 -14.31
CA LYS A 2 -4.75 17.38 -13.72
C LYS A 2 -4.24 16.92 -12.37
N ILE A 3 -4.61 17.69 -11.36
CA ILE A 3 -4.74 17.16 -10.02
C ILE A 3 -6.06 16.36 -10.09
N ASN A 4 -6.15 15.21 -9.42
CA ASN A 4 -7.40 14.45 -9.29
C ASN A 4 -8.59 15.41 -9.14
N ARG A 5 -9.69 15.15 -9.85
CA ARG A 5 -10.91 16.00 -9.82
C ARG A 5 -11.45 16.28 -8.41
N ALA A 6 -11.06 15.45 -7.44
CA ALA A 6 -11.27 15.66 -6.01
C ALA A 6 -10.62 16.95 -5.44
N PHE A 7 -9.75 17.62 -6.21
CA PHE A 7 -9.00 18.82 -5.83
C PHE A 7 -9.11 19.95 -6.87
N GLU A 8 -10.07 19.89 -7.80
CA GLU A 8 -10.35 21.02 -8.72
C GLU A 8 -10.77 22.30 -7.97
N THR A 9 -11.07 22.21 -6.67
CA THR A 9 -11.51 23.34 -5.83
C THR A 9 -10.42 23.97 -4.96
N GLU A 10 -9.21 23.41 -4.89
CA GLU A 10 -8.15 23.94 -4.01
C GLU A 10 -6.83 24.14 -4.77
N ASN A 11 -6.32 25.38 -4.79
CA ASN A 11 -4.97 25.69 -5.26
C ASN A 11 -3.95 25.07 -4.29
N ILE A 12 -3.57 23.81 -4.51
CA ILE A 12 -2.58 23.11 -3.68
C ILE A 12 -1.21 23.76 -3.87
N ARG A 13 -0.68 24.39 -2.82
CA ARG A 13 0.69 24.92 -2.79
C ARG A 13 1.67 23.85 -2.29
N PRO A 14 2.98 23.96 -2.55
CA PRO A 14 3.97 23.00 -2.07
C PRO A 14 3.92 22.75 -0.54
N GLU A 15 3.59 23.78 0.23
CA GLU A 15 3.37 23.69 1.68
C GLU A 15 2.13 22.86 2.08
N ASP A 16 1.16 22.69 1.18
CA ASP A 16 -0.05 21.88 1.41
C ASP A 16 0.20 20.38 1.14
N LEU A 17 1.37 20.03 0.60
CA LEU A 17 1.75 18.66 0.25
C LEU A 17 2.15 17.81 1.45
N VAL A 18 2.68 18.44 2.50
CA VAL A 18 3.07 17.75 3.72
C VAL A 18 2.58 18.57 4.90
N ALA A 19 1.62 18.02 5.64
CA ALA A 19 1.08 18.62 6.83
C ALA A 19 1.50 17.78 8.04
N TYR A 20 2.11 18.43 9.03
CA TYR A 20 2.48 17.84 10.31
C TYR A 20 1.66 18.50 11.42
N LYS A 21 1.10 17.71 12.34
CA LYS A 21 0.58 18.23 13.61
C LYS A 21 1.71 18.71 14.51
N GLU A 22 2.77 17.92 14.54
CA GLU A 22 4.00 18.18 15.28
C GLU A 22 5.19 17.77 14.42
N ASN A 23 6.31 18.48 14.53
CA ASN A 23 7.52 18.20 13.77
C ASN A 23 8.30 17.01 14.37
N ILE A 24 7.64 15.87 14.49
CA ILE A 24 8.16 14.62 15.06
C ILE A 24 8.06 13.52 13.99
N PRO A 25 9.10 12.67 13.83
CA PRO A 25 9.03 11.52 12.94
C PRO A 25 7.91 10.54 13.32
N TYR A 26 7.18 10.06 12.31
CA TYR A 26 6.26 8.92 12.45
C TYR A 26 7.04 7.59 12.51
N ASP A 27 6.40 6.57 13.09
CA ASP A 27 6.95 5.22 13.22
C ASP A 27 6.34 4.25 12.18
N LEU A 28 5.09 4.51 11.75
CA LEU A 28 4.36 3.76 10.72
C LEU A 28 3.73 4.76 9.73
N GLU A 29 3.68 4.43 8.45
CA GLU A 29 2.95 5.23 7.46
C GLU A 29 1.97 4.34 6.66
N VAL A 30 0.71 4.76 6.60
CA VAL A 30 -0.33 4.13 5.76
C VAL A 30 -0.41 4.90 4.45
N LEU A 31 -0.19 4.22 3.33
CA LEU A 31 -0.23 4.81 1.99
C LEU A 31 -1.49 4.39 1.27
N ILE A 32 -2.32 5.37 0.87
CA ILE A 32 -3.60 5.12 0.20
C ILE A 32 -3.54 5.67 -1.23
N HIS A 33 -3.82 4.80 -2.20
CA HIS A 33 -3.69 5.10 -3.63
C HIS A 33 -5.03 5.62 -4.21
N VAL A 34 -4.97 6.76 -4.88
CA VAL A 34 -6.13 7.44 -5.51
C VAL A 34 -5.88 7.64 -7.00
N THR A 35 -6.87 7.32 -7.84
CA THR A 35 -6.80 7.43 -9.31
C THR A 35 -7.74 8.50 -9.88
N GLU A 36 -7.40 9.07 -11.05
CA GLU A 36 -8.05 10.25 -11.65
C GLU A 36 -9.44 10.05 -12.27
N LYS A 37 -9.97 8.82 -12.36
CA LYS A 37 -11.28 8.59 -13.00
C LYS A 37 -12.39 8.25 -11.99
N GLY A 38 -13.29 9.22 -11.81
CA GLY A 38 -14.56 9.06 -11.10
C GLY A 38 -14.46 9.27 -9.58
N LEU A 39 -15.59 9.66 -8.98
CA LEU A 39 -15.78 9.94 -7.54
C LEU A 39 -15.54 8.74 -6.60
N GLY A 40 -14.77 7.71 -6.96
CA GLY A 40 -14.70 6.50 -6.12
C GLY A 40 -13.83 5.32 -6.57
N MET A 41 -12.65 5.51 -7.16
CA MET A 41 -11.66 4.42 -7.25
C MET A 41 -10.41 4.73 -6.44
N LEU A 42 -10.58 4.65 -5.12
CA LEU A 42 -9.49 4.43 -4.18
C LEU A 42 -9.07 2.96 -4.34
N GLY A 43 -7.85 2.75 -4.83
CA GLY A 43 -7.50 1.52 -5.52
C GLY A 43 -6.67 0.54 -4.70
N HIS A 44 -5.94 1.02 -3.69
CA HIS A 44 -4.96 0.21 -2.97
C HIS A 44 -4.49 0.84 -1.66
N VAL A 45 -4.10 0.02 -0.69
CA VAL A 45 -3.53 0.45 0.59
C VAL A 45 -2.24 -0.31 0.87
N ASP A 46 -1.20 0.41 1.26
CA ASP A 46 0.11 -0.13 1.63
C ASP A 46 0.57 0.40 2.99
N ILE A 47 1.55 -0.29 3.57
CA ILE A 47 2.11 0.09 4.87
C ILE A 47 3.62 0.23 4.74
N TYR A 48 4.15 1.32 5.25
CA TYR A 48 5.57 1.49 5.50
C TYR A 48 5.84 1.44 7.00
N PHE A 49 6.66 0.47 7.43
CA PHE A 49 7.02 0.27 8.83
C PHE A 49 8.39 -0.41 8.92
N ASP A 50 9.20 -0.05 9.94
CA ASP A 50 10.55 -0.61 10.17
C ASP A 50 11.42 -0.65 8.89
N GLY A 51 11.39 0.43 8.11
CA GLY A 51 12.21 0.58 6.91
C GLY A 51 11.75 -0.25 5.71
N LYS A 52 10.55 -0.82 5.73
CA LYS A 52 10.02 -1.64 4.63
C LYS A 52 8.65 -1.15 4.19
N ILE A 53 8.48 -0.99 2.89
CA ILE A 53 7.16 -0.90 2.26
C ILE A 53 6.62 -2.31 2.08
N MET A 54 5.37 -2.51 2.51
CA MET A 54 4.64 -3.77 2.44
C MET A 54 3.36 -3.55 1.64
N THR A 55 3.19 -4.35 0.60
CA THR A 55 2.07 -4.23 -0.32
C THR A 55 1.45 -5.60 -0.59
N TYR A 56 0.12 -5.70 -0.54
CA TYR A 56 -0.61 -6.96 -0.71
C TYR A 56 -1.72 -6.83 -1.74
N GLY A 57 -1.64 -7.62 -2.80
CA GLY A 57 -2.56 -7.46 -3.91
C GLY A 57 -2.67 -8.68 -4.82
N SER A 58 -3.53 -8.51 -5.81
CA SER A 58 -3.72 -9.44 -6.92
C SER A 58 -2.60 -9.26 -7.96
N TYR A 59 -1.36 -9.62 -7.63
CA TYR A 59 -0.21 -9.36 -8.50
C TYR A 59 0.17 -10.53 -9.42
N ASP A 60 -0.32 -11.73 -9.17
CA ASP A 60 -0.12 -12.87 -10.07
C ASP A 60 -1.28 -13.02 -11.05
N GLU A 61 -1.14 -12.36 -12.20
CA GLU A 61 -2.11 -12.37 -13.32
C GLU A 61 -2.46 -13.79 -13.81
N LYS A 62 -1.56 -14.75 -13.66
CA LYS A 62 -1.79 -16.15 -14.10
C LYS A 62 -2.85 -16.86 -13.27
N THR A 63 -3.17 -16.33 -12.09
CA THR A 63 -4.12 -16.93 -11.14
C THR A 63 -5.48 -16.26 -11.16
N TYR A 64 -5.69 -15.30 -12.07
CA TYR A 64 -6.92 -14.53 -12.16
C TYR A 64 -8.13 -15.41 -12.43
N ARG A 65 -9.17 -15.17 -11.64
CA ARG A 65 -10.53 -15.70 -11.78
C ARG A 65 -11.50 -14.53 -11.75
N LEU A 66 -12.67 -14.71 -12.36
CA LEU A 66 -13.71 -13.67 -12.43
C LEU A 66 -13.15 -12.32 -12.94
N LYS A 67 -12.43 -12.34 -14.08
CA LYS A 67 -11.81 -11.16 -14.70
C LYS A 67 -10.88 -10.38 -13.76
N GLY A 68 -10.17 -11.07 -12.85
CA GLY A 68 -9.20 -10.47 -11.94
C GLY A 68 -9.78 -10.04 -10.58
N LEU A 69 -11.06 -10.28 -10.32
CA LEU A 69 -11.65 -10.02 -9.01
C LEU A 69 -11.12 -10.96 -7.92
N ILE A 70 -10.71 -12.16 -8.33
CA ILE A 70 -10.15 -13.20 -7.46
C ILE A 70 -8.81 -13.66 -8.03
N SER A 71 -7.81 -13.85 -7.18
CA SER A 71 -6.48 -14.37 -7.54
C SER A 71 -5.77 -14.95 -6.32
N ASP A 72 -4.57 -15.51 -6.51
CA ASP A 72 -3.68 -15.78 -5.40
C ASP A 72 -3.24 -14.47 -4.75
N GLY A 73 -3.30 -14.42 -3.42
CA GLY A 73 -2.78 -13.28 -2.67
C GLY A 73 -1.26 -13.22 -2.72
N VAL A 74 -0.74 -12.07 -3.16
CA VAL A 74 0.70 -11.81 -3.25
C VAL A 74 1.08 -10.71 -2.28
N PHE A 75 1.94 -11.03 -1.32
CA PHE A 75 2.53 -10.09 -0.37
C PHE A 75 3.94 -9.73 -0.84
N ILE A 76 4.28 -8.45 -0.84
CA ILE A 76 5.56 -7.94 -1.31
C ILE A 76 6.15 -7.02 -0.25
N GLU A 77 7.45 -7.18 -0.01
CA GLU A 77 8.23 -6.30 0.85
C GLU A 77 9.38 -5.68 0.05
N SER A 78 9.59 -4.36 0.17
CA SER A 78 10.80 -3.72 -0.35
C SER A 78 11.39 -2.77 0.70
N PRO A 79 12.73 -2.69 0.82
CA PRO A 79 13.37 -1.69 1.68
C PRO A 79 13.33 -0.28 1.08
N ASN A 80 12.94 -0.12 -0.19
CA ASN A 80 13.04 1.15 -0.90
C ASN A 80 11.64 1.76 -1.13
N LYS A 81 11.21 2.56 -0.15
CA LYS A 81 9.93 3.28 -0.22
C LYS A 81 9.89 4.29 -1.36
N ASP A 82 10.99 5.00 -1.61
CA ASP A 82 11.02 6.06 -2.62
C ASP A 82 10.86 5.50 -4.03
N ASP A 83 11.50 4.37 -4.34
CA ASP A 83 11.33 3.71 -5.63
C ASP A 83 9.93 3.12 -5.78
N TYR A 84 9.31 2.66 -4.68
CA TYR A 84 7.90 2.27 -4.69
C TYR A 84 6.95 3.44 -4.99
N ILE A 85 7.17 4.59 -4.36
CA ILE A 85 6.38 5.80 -4.60
C ILE A 85 6.57 6.27 -6.04
N LYS A 86 7.81 6.35 -6.53
CA LYS A 86 8.13 6.70 -7.92
C LYS A 86 7.48 5.74 -8.91
N PHE A 87 7.54 4.43 -8.65
CA PHE A 87 6.87 3.43 -9.47
C PHE A 87 5.36 3.66 -9.52
N SER A 88 4.73 3.84 -8.35
CA SER A 88 3.29 4.06 -8.22
C SER A 88 2.82 5.33 -8.94
N GLN A 89 3.61 6.40 -8.87
CA GLN A 89 3.32 7.66 -9.56
C GLN A 89 3.60 7.58 -11.08
N GLY A 90 4.75 7.04 -11.44
CA GLY A 90 5.29 7.05 -12.80
C GLY A 90 4.59 6.08 -13.73
N HIS A 91 4.36 4.85 -13.25
CA HIS A 91 3.76 3.77 -14.04
C HIS A 91 2.23 3.80 -14.00
N MET A 92 1.62 4.21 -12.87
CA MET A 92 0.17 4.12 -12.69
C MET A 92 -0.56 5.48 -12.66
N GLY A 93 0.16 6.61 -12.69
CA GLY A 93 -0.45 7.94 -12.61
C GLY A 93 -1.23 8.18 -11.30
N LYS A 94 -0.89 7.44 -10.24
CA LYS A 94 -1.62 7.48 -8.97
C LYS A 94 -1.11 8.63 -8.10
N THR A 95 -2.04 9.29 -7.40
CA THR A 95 -1.72 10.13 -6.23
C THR A 95 -1.76 9.23 -4.99
N LEU A 96 -0.78 9.33 -4.10
CA LEU A 96 -0.77 8.59 -2.84
C LEU A 96 -0.94 9.57 -1.68
N PHE A 97 -1.76 9.19 -0.71
CA PHE A 97 -1.86 9.86 0.59
C PHE A 97 -1.16 9.01 1.63
N GLY A 98 -0.07 9.51 2.18
CA GLY A 98 0.61 8.94 3.33
C GLY A 98 0.08 9.52 4.62
N PHE A 99 -0.36 8.68 5.54
CA PHE A 99 -0.72 9.06 6.90
C PHE A 99 0.31 8.49 7.87
N GLY A 100 1.10 9.36 8.49
CA GLY A 100 2.14 8.99 9.43
C GLY A 100 1.58 8.87 10.84
N LEU A 101 1.81 7.73 11.48
CA LEU A 101 1.37 7.40 12.83
C LEU A 101 2.57 7.40 13.79
N LYS A 102 2.40 8.03 14.95
CA LYS A 102 3.38 7.97 16.05
C LYS A 102 3.05 6.81 16.97
N LEU A 103 3.99 5.88 17.14
CA LEU A 103 3.79 4.68 17.94
C LEU A 103 4.73 4.68 19.16
N ASN A 104 4.24 4.19 20.30
CA ASN A 104 5.09 3.81 21.42
C ASN A 104 5.73 2.43 21.19
N GLU A 105 6.70 2.03 22.02
CA GLU A 105 7.42 0.76 21.83
C GLU A 105 6.49 -0.47 21.90
N GLU A 106 5.51 -0.47 22.82
CA GLU A 106 4.55 -1.57 22.94
C GLU A 106 3.71 -1.75 21.68
N GLN A 107 3.25 -0.64 21.09
CA GLN A 107 2.53 -0.62 19.80
C GLN A 107 3.42 -1.14 18.67
N LYS A 108 4.68 -0.69 18.61
CA LYS A 108 5.65 -1.17 17.61
C LYS A 108 5.88 -2.67 17.73
N ASP A 109 6.01 -3.19 18.93
CA ASP A 109 6.23 -4.63 19.16
C ASP A 109 5.02 -5.47 18.76
N ARG A 110 3.79 -4.99 18.99
CA ARG A 110 2.59 -5.67 18.48
C ARG A 110 2.53 -5.65 16.95
N VAL A 111 2.84 -4.53 16.30
CA VAL A 111 2.92 -4.44 14.82
C VAL A 111 3.98 -5.41 14.28
N ARG A 112 5.17 -5.46 14.89
CA ARG A 112 6.23 -6.41 14.52
C ARG A 112 5.79 -7.85 14.68
N SER A 113 5.12 -8.19 15.79
CA SER A 113 4.63 -9.53 16.07
C SER A 113 3.62 -9.98 15.02
N GLU A 114 2.68 -9.10 14.65
CA GLU A 114 1.68 -9.41 13.62
C GLU A 114 2.31 -9.60 12.23
N ILE A 115 3.28 -8.76 11.85
CA ILE A 115 4.05 -8.96 10.61
C ILE A 115 4.80 -10.31 10.66
N ALA A 116 5.42 -10.65 11.79
CA ALA A 116 6.10 -11.93 11.97
C ALA A 116 5.15 -13.12 11.88
N ASP A 117 3.92 -12.99 12.40
CA ASP A 117 2.88 -14.01 12.31
C ASP A 117 2.41 -14.21 10.86
N ILE A 118 2.19 -13.12 10.11
CA ILE A 118 1.92 -13.17 8.67
C ILE A 118 3.02 -13.96 7.95
N HIS A 119 4.29 -13.68 8.26
CA HIS A 119 5.45 -14.34 7.65
C HIS A 119 5.49 -15.87 7.84
N LYS A 120 4.94 -16.40 8.94
CA LYS A 120 4.91 -17.86 9.19
C LYS A 120 4.16 -18.61 8.07
N ASP A 121 3.12 -17.98 7.53
CA ASP A 121 2.29 -18.54 6.46
C ASP A 121 2.80 -18.22 5.06
N LEU A 122 3.86 -17.42 4.91
CA LEU A 122 4.42 -17.05 3.61
C LEU A 122 5.39 -18.09 3.07
N TYR A 123 5.41 -18.23 1.74
CA TYR A 123 6.50 -18.86 1.00
C TYR A 123 7.00 -17.91 -0.09
N ARG A 124 8.30 -17.97 -0.39
CA ARG A 124 8.91 -17.15 -1.44
C ARG A 124 8.32 -17.55 -2.80
N TRP A 125 7.71 -16.59 -3.49
CA TRP A 125 7.22 -16.75 -4.85
C TRP A 125 7.95 -15.75 -5.75
N LYS A 126 8.48 -16.19 -6.89
CA LYS A 126 9.31 -15.34 -7.75
C LYS A 126 8.53 -14.94 -9.01
N PRO A 127 8.40 -13.64 -9.34
CA PRO A 127 7.88 -13.22 -10.64
C PRO A 127 8.83 -13.65 -11.76
N GLN A 128 8.34 -13.64 -13.00
CA GLN A 128 9.09 -14.16 -14.14
C GLN A 128 10.39 -13.37 -14.38
N SER A 129 10.38 -12.04 -14.23
CA SER A 129 11.61 -11.25 -14.36
C SER A 129 12.68 -11.60 -13.33
N GLU A 130 12.31 -12.00 -12.11
CA GLU A 130 13.28 -12.48 -11.12
C GLU A 130 13.89 -13.82 -11.54
N LEU A 131 13.07 -14.73 -12.07
CA LEU A 131 13.54 -16.03 -12.57
C LEU A 131 14.48 -15.85 -13.76
N ASP A 132 14.13 -14.97 -14.70
CA ASP A 132 14.96 -14.66 -15.87
C ASP A 132 16.33 -14.08 -15.43
N SER A 133 16.32 -13.14 -14.48
CA SER A 133 17.54 -12.53 -13.91
C SER A 133 18.48 -13.58 -13.27
N GLN A 134 17.93 -14.57 -12.58
CA GLN A 134 18.71 -15.64 -11.91
C GLN A 134 19.47 -16.53 -12.89
N ILE A 135 19.02 -16.65 -14.14
CA ILE A 135 19.70 -17.40 -15.19
C ILE A 135 20.36 -16.48 -16.24
N SER A 136 20.47 -15.17 -15.95
CA SER A 136 21.00 -14.16 -16.87
C SER A 136 20.29 -14.15 -18.23
N LEU A 137 19.00 -14.52 -18.26
CA LEU A 137 18.19 -14.47 -19.47
C LEU A 137 17.71 -13.04 -19.72
N VAL A 138 18.05 -12.52 -20.91
CA VAL A 138 17.47 -11.28 -21.43
C VAL A 138 16.37 -11.66 -22.42
N PRO A 139 15.09 -11.51 -22.08
CA PRO A 139 14.01 -11.89 -22.98
C PRO A 139 13.98 -10.98 -24.21
N GLY A 140 13.64 -11.52 -25.37
CA GLY A 140 13.56 -10.74 -26.63
C GLY A 140 12.47 -9.66 -26.62
N LYS A 141 11.55 -9.71 -25.65
CA LYS A 141 10.59 -8.64 -25.32
C LYS A 141 10.53 -8.47 -23.81
N PRO A 142 10.36 -7.23 -23.29
CA PRO A 142 10.13 -7.01 -21.86
C PRO A 142 8.94 -7.82 -21.34
N ARG A 143 9.03 -8.27 -20.08
CA ARG A 143 7.88 -8.89 -19.39
C ARG A 143 6.86 -7.80 -19.08
N GLU A 144 5.61 -8.03 -19.50
CA GLU A 144 4.51 -7.07 -19.36
C GLU A 144 3.61 -7.35 -18.14
N ASP A 145 3.76 -8.51 -17.49
CA ASP A 145 2.99 -8.81 -16.27
C ASP A 145 3.39 -7.88 -15.13
N TYR A 146 2.40 -7.45 -14.35
CA TYR A 146 2.56 -6.44 -13.31
C TYR A 146 3.63 -6.81 -12.28
N ALA A 147 3.68 -8.07 -11.83
CA ALA A 147 4.67 -8.51 -10.86
C ALA A 147 6.10 -8.41 -11.41
N SER A 148 6.31 -8.74 -12.68
CA SER A 148 7.61 -8.61 -13.32
C SER A 148 8.05 -7.16 -13.50
N ILE A 149 7.11 -6.28 -13.89
CA ILE A 149 7.36 -4.84 -13.99
C ILE A 149 7.72 -4.30 -12.59
N LEU A 150 6.95 -4.64 -11.57
CA LEU A 150 7.18 -4.19 -10.20
C LEU A 150 8.55 -4.65 -9.70
N TYR A 151 8.92 -5.92 -9.89
CA TYR A 151 10.23 -6.45 -9.50
C TYR A 151 11.39 -5.64 -10.09
N ASN A 152 11.31 -5.30 -11.38
CA ASN A 152 12.34 -4.52 -12.07
C ASN A 152 12.49 -3.08 -11.53
N ASN A 153 11.45 -2.54 -10.88
CA ASN A 153 11.44 -1.16 -10.38
C ASN A 153 11.78 -1.04 -8.89
N ILE A 154 11.38 -2.01 -8.05
CA ILE A 154 11.49 -1.87 -6.59
C ILE A 154 12.36 -2.94 -5.92
N GLN A 155 12.84 -3.93 -6.69
CA GLN A 155 13.67 -5.07 -6.23
C GLN A 155 13.17 -5.73 -4.93
N GLY A 156 11.85 -5.78 -4.76
CA GLY A 156 11.21 -6.34 -3.58
C GLY A 156 11.32 -7.86 -3.48
N LYS A 157 11.02 -8.40 -2.31
CA LYS A 157 10.77 -9.83 -2.09
C LYS A 157 9.28 -10.09 -2.20
N PHE A 158 8.93 -11.08 -3.02
CA PHE A 158 7.56 -11.45 -3.32
C PHE A 158 7.23 -12.78 -2.66
N TYR A 159 6.04 -12.87 -2.09
CA TYR A 159 5.57 -14.03 -1.35
C TYR A 159 4.13 -14.34 -1.70
N LYS A 160 3.78 -15.60 -1.54
CA LYS A 160 2.40 -16.08 -1.54
C LYS A 160 2.13 -16.80 -0.22
N PHE A 161 0.86 -16.98 0.10
CA PHE A 161 0.45 -17.63 1.35
C PHE A 161 0.24 -19.13 1.15
N LYS A 162 0.73 -19.94 2.09
CA LYS A 162 0.55 -21.39 2.15
C LYS A 162 -0.91 -21.74 2.47
N ARG A 163 -1.50 -20.98 3.39
CA ARG A 163 -2.83 -21.19 4.00
C ARG A 163 -3.42 -19.87 4.49
N GLY A 164 -4.61 -19.93 5.09
CA GLY A 164 -5.27 -18.78 5.68
C GLY A 164 -6.07 -17.95 4.66
N PRO A 165 -6.78 -16.91 5.14
CA PRO A 165 -7.68 -16.11 4.30
C PRO A 165 -6.92 -15.41 3.16
N PHE A 166 -5.73 -14.86 3.45
CA PHE A 166 -4.89 -14.12 2.49
C PHE A 166 -4.25 -14.99 1.38
N LYS A 167 -4.47 -16.30 1.39
CA LYS A 167 -4.13 -17.16 0.25
C LYS A 167 -4.88 -16.77 -1.01
N THR A 168 -6.13 -16.35 -0.86
CA THR A 168 -6.95 -15.87 -1.97
C THR A 168 -7.16 -14.38 -1.80
N TYR A 169 -6.66 -13.60 -2.75
CA TYR A 169 -7.07 -12.22 -2.88
C TYR A 169 -8.48 -12.18 -3.46
N PHE A 170 -9.38 -11.46 -2.78
CA PHE A 170 -10.72 -11.19 -3.27
C PHE A 170 -11.03 -9.71 -3.08
N GLY A 171 -11.17 -8.97 -4.17
CA GLY A 171 -11.29 -7.50 -4.14
C GLY A 171 -12.39 -6.95 -3.22
N LEU A 172 -13.46 -7.72 -2.98
CA LEU A 172 -14.61 -7.31 -2.15
C LEU A 172 -14.53 -7.74 -0.68
N ASN A 173 -13.60 -8.63 -0.31
CA ASN A 173 -13.53 -9.19 1.05
C ASN A 173 -12.07 -9.27 1.54
N THR A 174 -11.33 -10.31 1.13
CA THR A 174 -9.92 -10.47 1.51
C THR A 174 -9.01 -9.68 0.57
N ASN A 175 -8.91 -8.37 0.79
CA ASN A 175 -8.18 -7.44 -0.07
C ASN A 175 -7.03 -6.72 0.67
N CYS A 176 -6.43 -5.73 0.00
CA CYS A 176 -5.34 -4.90 0.54
C CYS A 176 -5.70 -4.20 1.84
N VAL A 177 -6.95 -3.71 1.96
CA VAL A 177 -7.43 -3.02 3.15
C VAL A 177 -7.49 -3.96 4.35
N LEU A 178 -7.98 -5.19 4.17
CA LEU A 178 -8.07 -6.15 5.27
C LEU A 178 -6.70 -6.54 5.80
N LEU A 179 -5.70 -6.73 4.93
CA LEU A 179 -4.33 -7.01 5.40
C LEU A 179 -3.73 -5.78 6.09
N ALA A 180 -3.91 -4.60 5.49
CA ALA A 180 -3.38 -3.37 6.05
C ALA A 180 -3.96 -3.12 7.45
N ASP A 181 -5.26 -3.34 7.59
CA ASP A 181 -5.97 -3.19 8.85
C ASP A 181 -5.58 -4.21 9.90
N LYS A 182 -5.30 -5.45 9.51
CA LYS A 182 -4.76 -6.46 10.44
C LYS A 182 -3.44 -5.98 11.09
N ILE A 183 -2.56 -5.33 10.31
CA ILE A 183 -1.26 -4.83 10.78
C ILE A 183 -1.43 -3.52 11.54
N VAL A 184 -2.08 -2.51 10.94
CA VAL A 184 -2.26 -1.19 11.55
C VAL A 184 -3.16 -1.28 12.78
N GLY A 185 -4.08 -2.25 12.82
CA GLY A 185 -4.88 -2.66 13.98
C GLY A 185 -4.09 -2.73 15.29
N GLN A 186 -2.85 -3.23 15.19
CA GLN A 186 -1.97 -3.44 16.33
C GLN A 186 -1.42 -2.13 16.94
N SER A 187 -1.49 -1.03 16.19
CA SER A 187 -1.14 0.30 16.68
C SER A 187 -2.16 0.85 17.67
N GLY A 188 -3.24 0.13 17.98
CA GLY A 188 -4.33 0.61 18.84
C GLY A 188 -5.38 1.42 18.09
N ILE A 189 -5.25 1.52 16.76
CA ILE A 189 -6.31 1.96 15.86
C ILE A 189 -7.13 0.71 15.52
N ASP A 190 -8.43 0.72 15.74
CA ASP A 190 -9.30 -0.40 15.37
C ASP A 190 -10.36 0.08 14.39
N ILE A 191 -10.07 -0.05 13.09
CA ILE A 191 -10.94 0.41 12.01
C ILE A 191 -12.02 -0.63 11.70
N VAL A 192 -11.85 -1.90 12.13
CA VAL A 192 -12.88 -2.95 12.05
C VAL A 192 -14.15 -2.55 12.81
N LYS A 193 -14.05 -1.66 13.80
CA LYS A 193 -15.22 -1.08 14.49
C LYS A 193 -16.06 -0.13 13.62
N ILE A 194 -15.61 0.23 12.43
CA ILE A 194 -16.44 0.90 11.43
C ILE A 194 -17.39 -0.15 10.84
N GLN A 195 -18.68 -0.06 11.18
CA GLN A 195 -19.71 -0.97 10.69
C GLN A 195 -19.75 -0.99 9.15
N GLY A 196 -19.44 -2.14 8.52
CA GLY A 196 -19.59 -2.38 7.09
C GLY A 196 -18.36 -2.94 6.37
N ILE A 197 -18.39 -2.92 5.03
CA ILE A 197 -17.24 -3.30 4.18
C ILE A 197 -16.18 -2.20 4.27
N ILE A 198 -14.98 -2.54 4.75
CA ILE A 198 -13.87 -1.59 4.79
C ILE A 198 -13.32 -1.42 3.37
N THR A 199 -13.60 -0.26 2.79
CA THR A 199 -13.08 0.14 1.47
C THR A 199 -11.85 1.04 1.66
N PRO A 200 -10.99 1.19 0.64
CA PRO A 200 -9.91 2.18 0.68
C PRO A 200 -10.42 3.62 0.95
N GLY A 201 -11.67 3.92 0.59
CA GLY A 201 -12.37 5.17 0.95
C GLY A 201 -12.72 5.33 2.39
N ALA A 202 -13.31 4.30 3.00
CA ALA A 202 -13.52 4.31 4.44
C ALA A 202 -12.19 4.48 5.19
N TYR A 203 -11.12 3.83 4.70
CA TYR A 203 -9.77 3.96 5.24
C TYR A 203 -9.23 5.39 5.12
N PHE A 204 -9.33 6.00 3.93
CA PHE A 204 -8.91 7.39 3.70
C PHE A 204 -9.65 8.38 4.61
N GLU A 205 -10.98 8.32 4.64
CA GLU A 205 -11.81 9.20 5.45
C GLU A 205 -11.53 9.03 6.95
N TYR A 206 -11.28 7.79 7.40
CA TYR A 206 -10.85 7.53 8.77
C TYR A 206 -9.54 8.25 9.10
N PHE A 207 -8.47 8.01 8.34
CA PHE A 207 -7.18 8.62 8.64
C PHE A 207 -7.19 10.14 8.47
N ASN A 208 -7.96 10.66 7.52
CA ASN A 208 -8.13 12.08 7.33
C ASN A 208 -8.85 12.73 8.53
N ARG A 209 -9.90 12.08 9.06
CA ARG A 209 -10.57 12.52 10.29
C ARG A 209 -9.63 12.44 11.49
N GLU A 210 -8.91 11.34 11.67
CA GLU A 210 -7.91 11.20 12.74
C GLU A 210 -6.84 12.29 12.66
N PHE A 211 -6.39 12.64 11.46
CA PHE A 211 -5.47 13.76 11.24
C PHE A 211 -6.07 15.13 11.63
N SER A 212 -7.38 15.31 11.69
CA SER A 212 -7.99 16.56 12.20
C SER A 212 -8.04 16.65 13.73
N ILE A 213 -7.88 15.54 14.45
CA ILE A 213 -8.00 15.47 15.91
C ILE A 213 -6.66 15.79 16.57
N LYS A 214 -6.60 16.83 17.41
CA LYS A 214 -5.35 17.34 18.01
C LYS A 214 -4.47 16.27 18.67
N ASN A 215 -5.06 15.34 19.43
CA ASN A 215 -4.33 14.31 20.20
C ASN A 215 -4.47 12.89 19.61
N SER A 216 -4.71 12.77 18.31
CA SER A 216 -4.74 11.47 17.63
C SER A 216 -3.33 10.97 17.31
N ILE A 217 -3.19 9.65 17.19
CA ILE A 217 -1.97 8.94 16.81
C ILE A 217 -1.46 9.31 15.41
N VAL A 218 -2.33 9.82 14.53
CA VAL A 218 -1.96 10.26 13.17
C VAL A 218 -1.35 11.65 13.24
N MET A 219 -0.04 11.76 13.03
CA MET A 219 0.73 12.99 13.22
C MET A 219 1.05 13.73 11.92
N SER A 220 1.03 13.04 10.78
CA SER A 220 1.32 13.67 9.50
C SER A 220 0.41 13.18 8.37
N ARG A 221 0.22 14.04 7.38
CA ARG A 221 -0.41 13.72 6.10
C ARG A 221 0.49 14.21 4.96
N THR A 222 0.86 13.30 4.07
CA THR A 222 1.75 13.56 2.93
C THR A 222 1.02 13.24 1.63
N ILE A 223 1.05 14.14 0.67
CA ILE A 223 0.50 13.95 -0.67
C ILE A 223 1.66 13.70 -1.64
N TYR A 224 1.81 12.46 -2.07
CA TYR A 224 2.78 12.09 -3.11
C TYR A 224 2.09 12.18 -4.47
N TYR A 225 2.45 13.18 -5.27
CA TYR A 225 1.95 13.37 -6.64
C TYR A 225 3.10 13.54 -7.64
N LYS A 226 2.83 13.22 -8.91
CA LYS A 226 3.79 13.43 -10.00
C LYS A 226 3.74 14.90 -10.43
N GLN A 227 4.79 15.66 -10.16
CA GLN A 227 4.96 16.98 -10.78
C GLN A 227 5.12 16.80 -12.30
N SER A 228 4.27 17.47 -13.08
CA SER A 228 4.48 17.55 -14.53
C SER A 228 5.72 18.41 -14.77
N LYS A 229 6.68 17.90 -15.56
CA LYS A 229 7.72 18.75 -16.15
C LYS A 229 7.10 19.71 -17.16
#